data_AF-A0A7S2UF65-F1
#
_entry.id   AF-A0A7S2UF65-F1
#
_cell.length_a   1.000
_cell.length_b   1.000
_cell.length_c   1.000
_cell.angle_alpha   90.00
_cell.angle_beta   90.00
_cell.angle_gamma   90.00
#
_symmetry.space_group_name_H-M   'P 1'
#
loop_
_entity.id
_entity.type
_entity.pdbx_description
1 polymer ?
#
loop_
_entity_poly.entity_id
_entity_poly.type
_entity_poly.pdbx_seq_one_letter_code
_entity_poly.pdbx_strand_id
1 'polypeptide(L)'
;VKRSNRSGRNVKYRFFLFSDMLIYAEKSSSGQYKIHEELSLHLMKVTDDTNGTSNKKSRSFQMHHPRKSFLVIAPTRENKSIWVRDIQHAMEKDVERKARLEGARLASAAVDR
;
A
#
# COMPACT_ATOMS: atom_id res chain seq x y z
N VAL A 1 -12.27 1.93 -4.20
CA VAL A 1 -11.95 2.12 -2.76
C VAL A 1 -11.99 3.61 -2.45
N LYS A 2 -12.43 4.02 -1.25
CA LYS A 2 -12.50 5.44 -0.86
C LYS A 2 -11.38 5.74 0.14
N ARG A 3 -10.74 6.89 0.00
CA ARG A 3 -9.77 7.44 0.95
C ARG A 3 -10.38 8.63 1.67
N SER A 4 -10.26 8.70 2.99
CA SER A 4 -10.60 9.91 3.74
C SER A 4 -9.39 10.82 3.76
N ASN A 5 -9.50 12.04 3.22
CA ASN A 5 -8.45 13.06 3.34
C ASN A 5 -8.52 13.79 4.70
N ARG A 6 -7.54 14.65 4.99
CA ARG A 6 -7.51 15.48 6.21
C ARG A 6 -8.68 16.49 6.30
N SER A 7 -9.37 16.75 5.19
CA SER A 7 -10.54 17.64 5.13
C SER A 7 -11.87 16.90 5.31
N GLY A 8 -11.86 15.61 5.67
CA GLY A 8 -13.06 14.77 5.83
C GLY A 8 -13.76 14.34 4.53
N ARG A 9 -13.27 14.75 3.36
CA ARG A 9 -13.83 14.34 2.06
C ARG A 9 -13.32 12.96 1.68
N ASN A 10 -14.26 12.07 1.35
CA ASN A 10 -13.96 10.75 0.84
C ASN A 10 -13.74 10.83 -0.68
N VAL A 11 -12.51 10.60 -1.14
CA VAL A 11 -12.16 10.57 -2.58
C VAL A 11 -12.01 9.13 -3.04
N LYS A 12 -12.54 8.79 -4.21
CA LYS A 12 -12.44 7.45 -4.79
C LYS A 12 -11.13 7.33 -5.57
N TYR A 13 -10.28 6.39 -5.17
CA TYR A 13 -9.05 6.06 -5.88
C TYR A 13 -9.08 4.62 -6.39
N ARG A 14 -8.29 4.38 -7.44
CA ARG A 14 -7.87 3.05 -7.86
C ARG A 14 -6.47 2.81 -7.32
N PHE A 15 -6.26 1.66 -6.69
CA PHE A 15 -4.96 1.22 -6.23
C PHE A 15 -4.49 0.07 -7.12
N PHE A 16 -3.18 0.01 -7.32
CA PHE A 16 -2.46 -1.02 -8.04
C PHE A 16 -1.33 -1.49 -7.12
N LEU A 17 -1.38 -2.76 -6.72
CA LEU A 17 -0.36 -3.38 -5.90
C LEU A 17 0.56 -4.20 -6.82
N PHE A 18 1.81 -3.77 -6.90
CA PHE A 18 2.89 -4.51 -7.55
C PHE A 18 3.72 -5.23 -6.48
N SER A 19 4.70 -6.03 -6.91
CA SER A 19 5.56 -6.81 -6.03
C SER A 19 6.42 -5.96 -5.09
N ASP A 20 6.71 -4.71 -5.43
CA ASP A 20 7.61 -3.83 -4.68
C ASP A 20 7.10 -2.40 -4.51
N MET A 21 5.94 -2.10 -5.09
CA MET A 21 5.34 -0.77 -5.05
C MET A 21 3.82 -0.82 -5.01
N LEU A 22 3.23 0.14 -4.31
CA LEU A 22 1.82 0.46 -4.38
C LEU A 22 1.63 1.81 -5.07
N ILE A 23 0.83 1.82 -6.12
CA ILE A 23 0.46 3.03 -6.86
C ILE A 23 -1.01 3.30 -6.63
N TYR A 24 -1.38 4.58 -6.43
CA TYR A 24 -2.79 4.97 -6.49
C TYR A 24 -3.01 6.15 -7.42
N ALA A 25 -4.14 6.05 -8.13
CA ALA A 25 -4.51 6.98 -9.19
C ALA A 25 -5.99 7.33 -9.13
N GLU A 26 -6.29 8.53 -9.61
CA GLU A 26 -7.65 8.99 -9.84
C GLU A 26 -8.02 8.72 -11.30
N LYS A 27 -9.20 8.15 -11.52
CA LYS A 27 -9.71 7.91 -12.86
C LYS A 27 -10.52 9.13 -13.31
N SER A 28 -10.07 9.79 -14.36
CA SER A 28 -10.79 10.88 -15.01
C SER A 28 -12.06 10.37 -15.73
N SER A 29 -12.95 11.29 -16.09
CA SER A 29 -14.18 10.99 -16.85
C SER A 29 -13.90 10.37 -18.22
N SER A 30 -12.79 10.75 -18.87
CA SER A 30 -12.32 10.16 -20.14
C SER A 30 -11.71 8.76 -19.97
N GLY A 31 -11.64 8.25 -18.75
CA GLY A 31 -11.13 6.93 -18.44
C GLY A 31 -9.62 6.85 -18.20
N GLN A 32 -8.89 7.94 -18.41
CA GLN A 32 -7.45 8.02 -18.13
C GLN A 32 -7.17 8.06 -16.63
N TYR A 33 -6.05 7.46 -16.21
CA TYR A 33 -5.60 7.47 -14.82
C TYR A 33 -4.54 8.56 -14.60
N LYS A 34 -4.81 9.46 -13.65
CA LYS A 34 -3.80 10.39 -13.12
C LYS A 34 -3.17 9.77 -11.90
N ILE A 35 -1.89 9.42 -11.97
CA ILE A 35 -1.13 8.92 -10.82
C ILE A 35 -1.01 10.03 -9.79
N HIS A 36 -1.34 9.71 -8.54
CA HIS A 36 -1.20 10.63 -7.41
C HIS A 36 0.07 10.34 -6.62
N GLU A 37 0.32 9.07 -6.29
CA GLU A 37 1.55 8.67 -5.61
C GLU A 37 1.97 7.26 -6.01
N GLU A 38 3.27 7.05 -5.89
CA GLU A 38 4.00 5.79 -6.01
C GLU A 38 4.70 5.57 -4.67
N LEU A 39 4.38 4.47 -3.99
CA LEU A 39 4.83 4.19 -2.62
C LEU A 39 5.56 2.85 -2.59
N SER A 40 6.84 2.86 -2.29
CA SER A 40 7.64 1.63 -2.26
C SER A 40 7.29 0.79 -1.02
N LEU A 41 7.05 -0.51 -1.21
CA LEU A 41 6.50 -1.38 -0.17
C LEU A 41 7.44 -1.55 1.03
N HIS A 42 8.74 -1.67 0.81
CA HIS A 42 9.73 -1.76 1.90
C HIS A 42 9.75 -0.57 2.89
N LEU A 43 9.13 0.57 2.55
CA LEU A 43 9.00 1.73 3.45
C LEU A 43 7.59 1.87 4.05
N MET A 44 6.68 0.95 3.72
CA MET A 44 5.30 1.01 4.15
C MET A 44 5.07 0.30 5.48
N LYS A 45 3.99 0.68 6.16
CA LYS A 45 3.40 -0.07 7.26
C LYS A 45 1.88 -0.03 7.14
N VAL A 46 1.23 -1.17 7.35
CA VAL A 46 -0.23 -1.27 7.39
C VAL A 46 -0.66 -1.57 8.82
N THR A 47 -1.62 -0.79 9.33
CA THR A 47 -2.24 -1.05 10.63
C THR A 47 -3.75 -1.19 10.48
N ASP A 48 -4.30 -2.31 10.94
CA ASP A 48 -5.74 -2.57 10.98
C ASP A 48 -6.25 -2.34 12.41
N ASP A 49 -7.29 -1.52 12.56
CA ASP A 49 -7.97 -1.32 13.84
C ASP A 49 -9.20 -2.22 13.87
N THR A 50 -8.99 -3.48 14.26
CA THR A 50 -10.03 -4.52 14.26
C THR A 50 -11.14 -4.28 15.27
N ASN A 51 -10.95 -3.37 16.21
CA ASN A 51 -11.84 -3.13 17.34
C ASN A 51 -12.83 -1.98 17.10
N GLY A 52 -12.88 -1.45 15.88
CA GLY A 52 -13.81 -0.40 15.50
C GLY A 52 -15.28 -0.83 15.56
N THR A 53 -16.02 -0.29 16.53
CA THR A 53 -17.46 -0.57 16.71
C THR A 53 -18.37 0.02 15.63
N SER A 54 -17.88 0.96 14.81
CA SER A 54 -18.67 1.56 13.73
C SER A 54 -18.43 0.86 12.38
N ASN A 55 -19.48 0.77 11.56
CA ASN A 55 -19.42 0.17 10.21
C ASN A 55 -18.35 0.80 9.30
N LYS A 56 -18.01 2.08 9.51
CA LYS A 56 -16.91 2.74 8.79
C LYS A 56 -15.54 2.24 9.28
N LYS A 57 -15.35 2.13 10.59
CA LYS A 57 -14.08 1.69 11.19
C LYS A 57 -13.80 0.22 10.87
N SER A 58 -14.81 -0.66 10.94
CA SER A 58 -14.65 -2.09 10.69
C SER A 58 -14.16 -2.45 9.28
N ARG A 59 -14.39 -1.54 8.31
CA ARG A 59 -13.97 -1.67 6.90
C ARG A 59 -12.80 -0.76 6.52
N SER A 60 -12.16 -0.12 7.50
CA SER A 60 -11.05 0.78 7.24
C SER A 60 -9.74 0.30 7.83
N PHE A 61 -8.63 0.64 7.18
CA PHE A 61 -7.29 0.36 7.65
C PHE A 61 -6.38 1.55 7.30
N GLN A 62 -5.31 1.71 8.05
CA GLN A 62 -4.39 2.83 7.89
C GLN A 62 -3.13 2.37 7.15
N MET A 63 -2.75 3.15 6.14
CA MET A 63 -1.52 2.98 5.39
C MET A 63 -0.56 4.07 5.79
N HIS A 64 0.64 3.70 6.21
CA HIS A 64 1.70 4.60 6.61
C HIS A 64 2.87 4.47 5.66
N HIS A 65 3.38 5.60 5.19
CA HIS A 65 4.59 5.69 4.40
C HIS A 65 5.22 7.07 4.65
N PRO A 66 6.56 7.20 4.70
CA PRO A 66 7.23 8.49 4.98
C PRO A 66 6.75 9.63 4.10
N ARG A 67 6.52 9.36 2.81
CA ARG A 67 5.97 10.32 1.84
C ARG A 67 4.47 10.62 2.03
N LYS A 68 3.68 9.62 2.40
CA LYS A 68 2.21 9.77 2.47
C LYS A 68 1.55 8.71 3.35
N SER A 69 0.81 9.16 4.36
CA SER A 69 -0.07 8.31 5.16
C SER A 69 -1.54 8.66 4.97
N PHE A 70 -2.42 7.65 4.94
CA PHE A 70 -3.85 7.85 4.78
C PHE A 70 -4.70 6.67 5.25
N LEU A 71 -5.98 6.98 5.51
CA LEU A 71 -7.02 6.00 5.83
C LEU A 71 -7.68 5.50 4.56
N VAL A 72 -7.69 4.18 4.40
CA VAL A 72 -8.39 3.50 3.32
C VAL A 72 -9.69 2.90 3.86
N ILE A 73 -10.78 3.11 3.14
CA ILE A 73 -12.09 2.52 3.44
C ILE A 73 -12.45 1.57 2.31
N ALA A 74 -12.43 0.28 2.62
CA ALA A 74 -12.81 -0.79 1.72
C ALA A 74 -14.34 -0.86 1.53
N PRO A 75 -14.83 -1.43 0.41
CA PRO A 75 -16.26 -1.60 0.19
C PRO A 75 -16.91 -2.48 1.26
N THR A 76 -16.26 -3.59 1.62
CA THR A 76 -16.73 -4.56 2.62
C THR A 76 -15.60 -4.93 3.60
N ARG A 77 -15.92 -5.64 4.68
CA ARG A 77 -14.92 -6.06 5.68
C ARG A 77 -14.02 -7.15 5.10
N GLU A 78 -14.57 -8.01 4.26
CA GLU A 78 -13.87 -9.10 3.57
C GLU A 78 -12.86 -8.50 2.59
N ASN A 79 -13.26 -7.48 1.82
CA ASN A 79 -12.34 -6.73 0.96
C ASN A 79 -11.22 -6.07 1.77
N LYS A 80 -11.53 -5.51 2.95
CA LYS A 80 -10.51 -4.97 3.86
C LYS A 80 -9.48 -6.05 4.22
N SER A 81 -9.95 -7.22 4.65
CA SER A 81 -9.08 -8.34 5.05
C SER A 81 -8.20 -8.85 3.91
N ILE A 82 -8.77 -8.98 2.70
CA ILE A 82 -8.00 -9.35 1.49
C ILE A 82 -6.91 -8.32 1.22
N TRP A 83 -7.25 -7.02 1.25
CA TRP A 83 -6.30 -5.94 0.98
C TRP A 83 -5.16 -5.92 2.00
N VAL A 84 -5.48 -5.98 3.29
CA VAL A 84 -4.48 -5.96 4.36
C VAL A 84 -3.53 -7.17 4.20
N ARG A 85 -4.08 -8.37 4.00
CA ARG A 85 -3.30 -9.59 3.77
C ARG A 85 -2.39 -9.46 2.56
N ASP A 86 -2.93 -9.08 1.41
CA ASP A 86 -2.18 -9.07 0.15
C ASP A 86 -1.08 -7.99 0.17
N ILE A 87 -1.34 -6.82 0.77
CA ILE A 87 -0.33 -5.75 0.92
C ILE A 87 0.78 -6.21 1.88
N GLN A 88 0.43 -6.77 3.04
CA GLN A 88 1.42 -7.27 4.00
C GLN A 88 2.30 -8.36 3.39
N HIS A 89 1.68 -9.31 2.68
CA HIS A 89 2.42 -10.36 1.99
C HIS A 89 3.38 -9.80 0.93
N ALA A 90 2.93 -8.83 0.13
CA ALA A 90 3.79 -8.18 -0.87
C ALA A 90 4.95 -7.41 -0.22
N MET A 91 4.73 -6.75 0.92
CA MET A 91 5.79 -6.07 1.68
C MET A 91 6.84 -7.05 2.19
N GLU A 92 6.42 -8.18 2.78
CA GLU A 92 7.33 -9.23 3.26
C GLU A 92 8.20 -9.76 2.11
N LYS A 93 7.58 -10.04 0.96
CA LYS A 93 8.30 -10.49 -0.24
C LYS A 93 9.25 -9.45 -0.82
N ASP A 94 8.90 -8.16 -0.78
CA ASP A 94 9.80 -7.10 -1.20
C ASP A 94 11.06 -7.02 -0.32
N VAL A 95 10.90 -7.16 0.99
CA VAL A 95 12.03 -7.17 1.95
C VAL A 95 12.94 -8.37 1.69
N GLU A 96 12.40 -9.58 1.58
CA GLU A 96 13.16 -10.79 1.25
C GLU A 96 13.95 -10.62 -0.06
N ARG A 97 13.28 -10.11 -1.11
CA ARG A 97 13.87 -9.88 -2.41
C ARG A 97 15.03 -8.88 -2.33
N LYS A 98 14.86 -7.77 -1.62
CA LYS A 98 15.91 -6.75 -1.44
C LYS A 98 17.11 -7.27 -0.68
N ALA A 99 16.89 -8.03 0.39
CA ALA A 99 17.98 -8.66 1.13
C ALA A 99 18.81 -9.61 0.24
N ARG A 100 18.13 -10.43 -0.58
CA ARG A 100 18.79 -11.31 -1.56
C ARG A 100 19.61 -10.54 -2.59
N LEU A 101 19.03 -9.46 -3.15
CA LEU A 101 19.71 -8.63 -4.15
C LEU A 101 20.96 -7.95 -3.59
N GLU A 102 20.88 -7.43 -2.36
CA GLU A 102 22.02 -6.81 -1.70
C GLU A 102 23.11 -7.84 -1.37
N GLY A 103 22.74 -9.04 -0.93
CA GLY A 103 23.69 -10.14 -0.73
C GLY A 103 24.43 -10.52 -2.03
N ALA A 104 23.70 -10.63 -3.15
CA ALA A 104 24.31 -10.90 -4.45
C ALA A 104 25.24 -9.76 -4.92
N ARG A 105 24.86 -8.51 -4.67
CA ARG A 105 25.67 -7.33 -5.01
C ARG A 105 27.00 -7.32 -4.23
N LEU A 106 26.96 -7.60 -2.93
CA LEU A 106 28.15 -7.68 -2.09
C LEU A 106 29.07 -8.84 -2.50
N ALA A 107 28.50 -10.00 -2.84
CA ALA A 107 29.26 -11.15 -3.33
C ALA A 107 29.99 -10.82 -4.65
N SER A 108 29.30 -10.18 -5.61
CA SER A 108 29.92 -9.76 -6.87
C SER A 108 31.09 -8.79 -6.64
N ALA A 109 30.92 -7.81 -5.75
CA ALA A 109 31.97 -6.82 -5.47
C ALA A 109 33.20 -7.41 -4.74
N ALA A 110 33.06 -8.59 -4.13
CA ALA A 110 34.16 -9.30 -3.49
C ALA A 110 34.95 -10.18 -4.46
N VAL A 111 34.36 -10.60 -5.59
CA VAL A 111 35.03 -11.38 -6.63
C VAL A 111 35.99 -10.52 -7.47
N ASP A 112 35.72 -9.22 -7.57
CA ASP A 112 36.55 -8.24 -8.31
C ASP A 112 37.74 -7.68 -7.48
N ARG A 113 38.04 -8.25 -6.31
CA ARG A 113 39.18 -7.87 -5.45
C ARG A 113 40.19 -9.00 -5.33
#